data_AF-A0AA38XU68-F1
#
_entry.id   AF-A0AA38XU68-F1
#
_cell.length_a   1.000
_cell.length_b   1.000
_cell.length_c   1.000
_cell.angle_alpha   90.00
_cell.angle_beta   90.00
_cell.angle_gamma   90.00
#
_symmetry.space_group_name_H-M   'P 1'
#
loop_
_entity.id
_entity.type
_entity.pdbx_description
1 polymer ?
#
loop_
_entity_poly.entity_id
_entity_poly.type
_entity_poly.pdbx_seq_one_letter_code
_entity_poly.pdbx_strand_id
1 'polypeptide(L)'
;MFPWECTVRNLITDYLGVHAQAMPLREQRMKLIASNLGNADTPGYKAQDLDFDSALRHAQGLDANGLMTTTNEQHYEIGSGLNPFQVAREGVQPSIDGNTVDPDAERAAYGRAALEYRASLSFVESKAQSVRMSTIASNLSNADSIAGSADAVYKPLEPIFQAVTSKADPNITSVQVKEITQSNAAPIKRYEPGHPLADGDGYIYQPDVDPVAQMVNLISTSRNYQAGVEMLTTAKELALATLTMGR
;
A
#
# COMPACT_ATOMS: atom_id res chain seq x y z
N MET A 1 37.98 8.95 8.53
CA MET A 1 37.47 7.79 7.79
C MET A 1 36.26 7.28 8.57
N PHE A 2 35.07 7.78 8.27
CA PHE A 2 33.84 7.38 8.95
C PHE A 2 33.08 6.40 8.04
N PRO A 3 32.71 5.20 8.53
CA PRO A 3 32.09 4.17 7.71
C PRO A 3 30.60 4.45 7.58
N TRP A 4 30.15 4.76 6.37
CA TRP A 4 28.73 4.98 6.03
C TRP A 4 28.04 3.72 5.50
N GLU A 5 28.54 2.53 5.84
CA GLU A 5 27.80 1.28 5.62
C GLU A 5 26.72 1.11 6.69
N CYS A 6 25.79 2.07 6.76
CA CYS A 6 24.44 1.70 7.13
C CYS A 6 23.91 0.92 5.93
N THR A 7 23.87 -0.41 6.05
CA THR A 7 22.76 -1.17 5.49
C THR A 7 21.50 -0.45 5.95
N VAL A 8 20.97 0.44 5.10
CA VAL A 8 19.60 0.92 5.17
C VAL A 8 18.76 -0.32 4.90
N ARG A 9 18.65 -1.19 5.91
CA ARG A 9 17.49 -2.05 6.09
C ARG A 9 16.33 -1.08 6.05
N ASN A 10 15.80 -0.87 4.85
CA ASN A 10 14.40 -0.81 4.46
C ASN A 10 13.37 -0.45 5.56
N LEU A 11 13.71 0.47 6.48
CA LEU A 11 12.81 1.04 7.48
C LEU A 11 11.76 1.92 6.81
N ILE A 12 11.96 2.35 5.56
CA ILE A 12 10.94 3.00 4.75
C ILE A 12 10.05 1.97 4.02
N THR A 13 10.58 0.77 3.76
CA THR A 13 9.93 -0.27 2.93
C THR A 13 9.05 -1.22 3.75
N ASP A 14 9.37 -1.45 5.03
CA ASP A 14 8.50 -2.19 5.98
C ASP A 14 7.20 -1.44 6.37
N TYR A 15 7.02 -0.18 5.93
CA TYR A 15 5.91 0.67 6.35
C TYR A 15 4.60 0.51 5.55
N LEU A 16 4.58 -0.32 4.51
CA LEU A 16 3.37 -0.61 3.72
C LEU A 16 2.56 -1.79 4.30
N GLY A 17 3.18 -2.56 5.21
CA GLY A 17 2.94 -4.00 5.37
C GLY A 17 1.49 -4.39 5.57
N VAL A 18 0.84 -3.90 6.63
CA VAL A 18 -0.44 -4.48 7.06
C VAL A 18 -1.59 -4.11 6.12
N HIS A 19 -1.71 -2.86 5.68
CA HIS A 19 -2.84 -2.44 4.85
C HIS A 19 -2.75 -2.98 3.42
N ALA A 20 -1.56 -2.96 2.82
CA ALA A 20 -1.34 -3.52 1.49
C ALA A 20 -1.57 -5.04 1.48
N GLN A 21 -1.05 -5.76 2.49
CA GLN A 21 -1.22 -7.21 2.63
C GLN A 21 -2.67 -7.61 2.99
N ALA A 22 -3.39 -6.75 3.70
CA ALA A 22 -4.78 -6.99 4.07
C ALA A 22 -5.79 -6.67 2.97
N MET A 23 -5.43 -5.90 1.93
CA MET A 23 -6.37 -5.52 0.87
C MET A 23 -7.07 -6.71 0.21
N PRO A 24 -6.37 -7.80 -0.15
CA PRO A 24 -7.02 -8.98 -0.73
C PRO A 24 -8.09 -9.58 0.19
N LEU A 25 -7.81 -9.62 1.49
CA LEU A 25 -8.74 -10.14 2.50
C LEU A 25 -9.96 -9.23 2.68
N ARG A 26 -9.77 -7.91 2.64
CA ARG A 26 -10.88 -6.94 2.70
C ARG A 26 -11.79 -7.03 1.49
N GLU A 27 -11.22 -7.18 0.30
CA GLU A 27 -12.00 -7.41 -0.91
C GLU A 27 -12.75 -8.74 -0.86
N GLN A 28 -12.08 -9.81 -0.45
CA GLN A 28 -12.71 -11.12 -0.31
C GLN A 28 -13.89 -11.06 0.66
N ARG A 29 -13.73 -10.39 1.80
CA ARG A 29 -14.81 -10.17 2.76
C ARG A 29 -15.96 -9.40 2.14
N MET A 30 -15.67 -8.31 1.43
CA MET A 30 -16.69 -7.52 0.71
C MET A 30 -17.45 -8.37 -0.32
N LYS A 31 -16.76 -9.26 -1.06
CA LYS A 31 -17.37 -10.21 -2.00
C LYS A 31 -18.25 -11.25 -1.30
N LEU A 32 -17.84 -11.78 -0.14
CA LEU A 32 -18.65 -12.72 0.64
C LEU A 32 -19.95 -12.08 1.11
N ILE A 33 -19.89 -10.86 1.64
CA ILE A 33 -21.08 -10.11 2.07
C ILE A 33 -21.98 -9.79 0.86
N ALA A 34 -21.39 -9.41 -0.28
CA ALA A 34 -22.17 -9.20 -1.51
C ALA A 34 -22.87 -10.50 -1.95
N SER A 35 -22.22 -11.65 -1.82
CA SER A 35 -22.80 -12.96 -2.10
C SER A 35 -23.94 -13.28 -1.13
N ASN A 36 -23.80 -12.99 0.17
CA ASN A 36 -24.88 -13.15 1.14
C ASN A 36 -26.11 -12.33 0.76
N LEU A 37 -25.91 -11.05 0.40
CA LEU A 37 -26.99 -10.15 0.01
C LEU A 37 -27.73 -10.66 -1.25
N GLY A 38 -27.01 -11.24 -2.21
CA GLY A 38 -27.60 -11.86 -3.40
C GLY A 38 -28.40 -13.13 -3.11
N ASN A 39 -28.07 -13.84 -2.02
CA ASN A 39 -28.76 -15.05 -1.58
C ASN A 39 -29.76 -14.80 -0.44
N ALA A 40 -30.11 -13.54 -0.16
CA ALA A 40 -31.03 -13.18 0.93
C ALA A 40 -32.42 -13.79 0.79
N ASP A 41 -32.84 -14.13 -0.44
CA ASP A 41 -34.13 -14.78 -0.72
C ASP A 41 -33.98 -16.28 -1.02
N THR A 42 -32.82 -16.88 -0.72
CA THR A 42 -32.55 -18.29 -0.98
C THR A 42 -32.83 -19.16 0.26
N PRO A 43 -33.84 -20.05 0.22
CA PRO A 43 -34.17 -20.90 1.37
C PRO A 43 -33.00 -21.75 1.84
N GLY A 44 -32.78 -21.81 3.16
CA GLY A 44 -31.71 -22.58 3.78
C GLY A 44 -30.28 -22.06 3.54
N TYR A 45 -30.11 -20.88 2.94
CA TYR A 45 -28.80 -20.27 2.75
C TYR A 45 -28.20 -19.83 4.10
N LYS A 46 -26.88 -20.02 4.25
CA LYS A 46 -26.15 -19.63 5.46
C LYS A 46 -25.18 -18.50 5.11
N ALA A 47 -25.35 -17.35 5.76
CA ALA A 47 -24.46 -16.22 5.62
C ALA A 47 -23.01 -16.61 5.96
N GLN A 48 -22.07 -16.23 5.09
CA GLN A 48 -20.65 -16.48 5.26
C GLN A 48 -19.91 -15.16 5.52
N ASP A 49 -18.91 -15.17 6.39
CA ASP A 49 -17.97 -14.07 6.60
C ASP A 49 -16.53 -14.60 6.60
N LEU A 50 -15.56 -13.70 6.65
CA LEU A 50 -14.15 -13.99 6.78
C LEU A 50 -13.68 -13.70 8.20
N ASP A 51 -13.07 -14.68 8.87
CA ASP A 51 -12.25 -14.44 10.05
C ASP A 51 -10.98 -13.70 9.62
N PHE A 52 -11.12 -12.38 9.53
CA PHE A 52 -10.11 -11.48 8.98
C PHE A 52 -8.84 -11.47 9.82
N ASP A 53 -8.94 -11.58 11.15
CA ASP A 53 -7.78 -11.53 12.04
C ASP A 53 -6.90 -12.77 11.86
N SER A 54 -7.50 -13.96 11.83
CA SER A 54 -6.79 -15.21 11.54
C SER A 54 -6.22 -15.21 10.12
N ALA A 55 -7.01 -14.74 9.14
CA ALA A 55 -6.57 -14.64 7.75
C ALA A 55 -5.37 -13.70 7.57
N LEU A 56 -5.38 -12.55 8.25
CA LEU A 56 -4.32 -11.56 8.19
C LEU A 56 -3.04 -12.06 8.87
N ARG A 57 -3.15 -12.68 10.05
CA ARG A 57 -2.00 -13.28 10.76
C ARG A 57 -1.36 -14.37 9.91
N HIS A 58 -2.15 -15.17 9.21
CA HIS A 58 -1.64 -16.16 8.26
C HIS A 58 -0.97 -15.52 7.03
N ALA A 59 -1.60 -14.49 6.43
CA ALA A 59 -1.02 -13.76 5.29
C ALA A 59 0.30 -13.06 5.65
N GLN A 60 0.48 -12.67 6.91
CA GLN A 60 1.70 -12.09 7.45
C GLN A 60 2.76 -13.13 7.83
N GLY A 61 2.46 -14.43 7.70
CA GLY A 61 3.34 -15.52 8.14
C GLY A 61 3.51 -15.60 9.66
N LEU A 62 2.61 -14.97 10.43
CA LEU A 62 2.64 -14.95 11.90
C LEU A 62 2.01 -16.22 12.52
N ASP A 63 1.22 -16.97 11.75
CA ASP A 63 0.70 -18.28 12.17
C ASP A 63 1.43 -19.41 11.41
N ALA A 64 2.44 -19.99 12.08
CA ALA A 64 3.08 -21.25 11.70
C ALA A 64 2.32 -22.49 12.21
N ASN A 65 1.25 -22.30 12.99
CA ASN A 65 0.42 -23.37 13.55
C ASN A 65 -0.97 -23.31 12.91
N GLY A 66 -1.23 -24.17 11.91
CA GLY A 66 -2.61 -24.60 11.62
C GLY A 66 -3.05 -24.68 10.16
N LEU A 67 -2.35 -24.08 9.22
CA LEU A 67 -2.65 -24.22 7.79
C LEU A 67 -1.38 -24.63 7.06
N MET A 68 -1.39 -25.87 6.55
CA MET A 68 -0.21 -26.48 5.96
C MET A 68 0.25 -25.64 4.76
N THR A 69 1.43 -25.04 4.87
CA THR A 69 2.14 -24.48 3.72
C THR A 69 2.57 -25.64 2.84
N THR A 70 2.23 -25.57 1.56
CA THR A 70 2.62 -26.61 0.60
C THR A 70 4.14 -26.68 0.55
N THR A 71 4.72 -27.81 0.91
CA THR A 71 6.20 -27.99 1.00
C THR A 71 6.85 -28.27 -0.35
N ASN A 72 6.07 -28.36 -1.43
CA ASN A 72 6.53 -28.72 -2.77
C ASN A 72 5.75 -27.94 -3.84
N GLU A 73 6.46 -27.42 -4.85
CA GLU A 73 5.92 -26.65 -5.97
C GLU A 73 4.97 -27.45 -6.87
N GLN A 74 4.98 -28.79 -6.78
CA GLN A 74 4.04 -29.69 -7.48
C GLN A 74 2.74 -29.95 -6.70
N HIS A 75 2.60 -29.39 -5.50
CA HIS A 75 1.37 -29.51 -4.72
C HIS A 75 0.29 -28.59 -5.31
N TYR A 76 -0.60 -29.17 -6.10
CA TYR A 76 -1.76 -28.46 -6.64
C TYR A 76 -2.71 -28.12 -5.48
N GLU A 77 -3.02 -26.84 -5.28
CA GLU A 77 -4.08 -26.42 -4.37
C GLU A 77 -5.39 -27.03 -4.87
N ILE A 78 -5.86 -28.08 -4.19
CA ILE A 78 -7.25 -28.51 -4.38
C ILE A 78 -8.09 -27.44 -3.69
N GLY A 79 -8.60 -26.53 -4.51
CA GLY A 79 -9.58 -25.52 -4.12
C GLY A 79 -10.83 -26.20 -3.59
N SER A 80 -10.79 -26.64 -2.33
CA SER A 80 -11.98 -26.64 -1.51
C SER A 80 -12.36 -25.18 -1.42
N GLY A 81 -13.42 -24.74 -2.10
CA GLY A 81 -13.83 -23.34 -2.23
C GLY A 81 -14.14 -22.60 -0.91
N LEU A 82 -13.76 -23.20 0.22
CA LEU A 82 -13.73 -22.59 1.53
C LEU A 82 -12.30 -22.07 1.75
N ASN A 83 -12.13 -20.76 1.65
CA ASN A 83 -11.01 -20.13 2.34
C ASN A 83 -11.02 -20.66 3.78
N PRO A 84 -9.90 -21.14 4.35
CA PRO A 84 -9.89 -21.78 5.67
C PRO A 84 -10.36 -20.86 6.80
N PHE A 85 -10.44 -19.56 6.51
CA PHE A 85 -10.94 -18.51 7.40
C PHE A 85 -12.39 -18.13 7.13
N GLN A 86 -13.08 -18.77 6.18
CA GLN A 86 -14.52 -18.55 5.99
C GLN A 86 -15.29 -19.17 7.14
N VAL A 87 -16.08 -18.34 7.81
CA VAL A 87 -16.92 -18.73 8.94
C VAL A 87 -18.38 -18.50 8.58
N ALA A 88 -19.23 -19.48 8.87
CA ALA A 88 -20.67 -19.26 8.79
C ALA A 88 -21.10 -18.36 9.96
N ARG A 89 -21.86 -17.30 9.68
CA ARG A 89 -22.44 -16.46 10.72
C ARG A 89 -23.68 -17.13 11.29
N GLU A 90 -23.75 -17.21 12.61
CA GLU A 90 -24.99 -17.60 13.29
C GLU A 90 -26.01 -16.47 13.13
N GLY A 91 -27.18 -16.78 12.57
CA GLY A 91 -28.24 -15.81 12.36
C GLY A 91 -28.80 -15.33 13.70
N VAL A 92 -28.81 -14.00 13.92
CA VAL A 92 -29.39 -13.39 15.13
C VAL A 92 -30.92 -13.54 15.14
N GLN A 93 -31.52 -13.74 13.97
CA GLN A 93 -32.95 -14.04 13.78
C GLN A 93 -33.13 -15.01 12.60
N PRO A 94 -33.02 -16.33 12.81
CA PRO A 94 -33.18 -17.28 11.71
C PRO A 94 -34.61 -17.19 11.15
N SER A 95 -34.70 -17.02 9.83
CA SER A 95 -35.96 -17.06 9.12
C SER A 95 -36.59 -18.45 9.23
N ILE A 96 -37.91 -18.53 9.06
CA ILE A 96 -38.67 -19.78 9.19
C ILE A 96 -38.24 -20.84 8.14
N ASP A 97 -37.63 -20.40 7.05
CA ASP A 97 -37.06 -21.20 5.96
C ASP A 97 -35.62 -21.68 6.22
N GLY A 98 -35.08 -21.39 7.41
CA GLY A 98 -33.70 -21.74 7.77
C GLY A 98 -32.63 -20.86 7.15
N ASN A 99 -33.00 -19.77 6.46
CA ASN A 99 -32.05 -18.77 6.00
C ASN A 99 -31.52 -17.93 7.18
N THR A 100 -30.20 -17.73 7.22
CA THR A 100 -29.53 -16.95 8.27
C THR A 100 -29.15 -15.54 7.83
N VAL A 101 -29.42 -15.18 6.57
CA VAL A 101 -29.14 -13.85 6.02
C VAL A 101 -30.20 -12.85 6.46
N ASP A 102 -29.76 -11.77 7.09
CA ASP A 102 -30.56 -10.57 7.33
C ASP A 102 -30.14 -9.50 6.31
N PRO A 103 -31.00 -9.12 5.35
CA PRO A 103 -30.64 -8.20 4.27
C PRO A 103 -30.24 -6.81 4.79
N ASP A 104 -30.82 -6.32 5.88
CA ASP A 104 -30.49 -4.99 6.41
C ASP A 104 -29.16 -5.03 7.18
N ALA A 105 -28.93 -6.09 7.94
CA ALA A 105 -27.63 -6.32 8.58
C ALA A 105 -26.50 -6.53 7.57
N GLU A 106 -26.74 -7.29 6.49
CA GLU A 106 -25.74 -7.52 5.42
C GLU A 106 -25.47 -6.25 4.60
N ARG A 107 -26.48 -5.41 4.31
CA ARG A 107 -26.26 -4.08 3.70
C ARG A 107 -25.37 -3.19 4.57
N ALA A 108 -25.62 -3.16 5.87
CA ALA A 108 -24.79 -2.41 6.82
C ALA A 108 -23.36 -2.99 6.94
N ALA A 109 -23.22 -4.32 6.93
CA ALA A 109 -21.93 -4.99 6.90
C ALA A 109 -21.15 -4.69 5.60
N TYR A 110 -21.83 -4.68 4.46
CA TYR A 110 -21.25 -4.37 3.15
C TYR A 110 -20.71 -2.94 3.13
N GLY A 111 -21.51 -1.97 3.60
CA GLY A 111 -21.08 -0.57 3.69
C GLY A 111 -19.81 -0.39 4.52
N ARG A 112 -19.71 -1.10 5.66
CA ARG A 112 -18.50 -1.11 6.50
C ARG A 112 -17.31 -1.76 5.79
N ALA A 113 -17.50 -2.93 5.19
CA ALA A 113 -16.44 -3.63 4.48
C ALA A 113 -15.90 -2.82 3.29
N ALA A 114 -16.79 -2.17 2.52
CA ALA A 114 -16.41 -1.28 1.42
C ALA A 114 -15.62 -0.06 1.91
N LEU A 115 -16.01 0.52 3.05
CA LEU A 115 -15.29 1.63 3.68
C LEU A 115 -13.89 1.20 4.12
N GLU A 116 -13.76 0.04 4.77
CA GLU A 116 -12.47 -0.52 5.20
C GLU A 116 -11.53 -0.81 4.02
N TYR A 117 -12.07 -1.35 2.93
CA TYR A 117 -11.33 -1.57 1.68
C TYR A 117 -10.83 -0.25 1.10
N ARG A 118 -11.72 0.73 0.91
CA ARG A 118 -11.38 2.05 0.37
C ARG A 118 -10.37 2.78 1.25
N ALA A 119 -10.51 2.71 2.57
CA ALA A 119 -9.55 3.28 3.51
C ALA A 119 -8.16 2.64 3.36
N SER A 120 -8.09 1.32 3.20
CA SER A 120 -6.82 0.62 2.98
C SER A 120 -6.14 1.01 1.68
N LEU A 121 -6.94 1.14 0.60
CA LEU A 121 -6.44 1.64 -0.68
C LEU A 121 -5.87 3.06 -0.55
N SER A 122 -6.64 3.97 0.04
CA SER A 122 -6.23 5.36 0.26
C SER A 122 -4.97 5.48 1.12
N PHE A 123 -4.80 4.58 2.09
CA PHE A 123 -3.57 4.50 2.89
C PHE A 123 -2.35 4.11 2.04
N VAL A 124 -2.48 3.07 1.20
CA VAL A 124 -1.40 2.62 0.29
C VAL A 124 -1.04 3.73 -0.69
N GLU A 125 -2.03 4.40 -1.28
CA GLU A 125 -1.82 5.54 -2.17
C GLU A 125 -1.11 6.70 -1.47
N SER A 126 -1.60 7.12 -0.29
CA SER A 126 -0.99 8.20 0.50
C SER A 126 0.46 7.88 0.86
N LYS A 127 0.76 6.63 1.20
CA LYS A 127 2.13 6.23 1.50
C LYS A 127 3.03 6.29 0.27
N ALA A 128 2.55 5.86 -0.89
CA ALA A 128 3.28 6.00 -2.15
C ALA A 128 3.57 7.47 -2.48
N GLN A 129 2.59 8.37 -2.30
CA GLN A 129 2.80 9.81 -2.46
C GLN A 129 3.79 10.37 -1.44
N SER A 130 3.77 9.91 -0.19
CA SER A 130 4.74 10.30 0.84
C SER A 130 6.19 9.95 0.44
N VAL A 131 6.41 8.79 -0.18
CA VAL A 131 7.73 8.38 -0.69
C VAL A 131 8.17 9.20 -1.89
N ARG A 132 7.25 9.54 -2.81
CA ARG A 132 7.54 10.50 -3.89
C ARG A 132 7.92 11.86 -3.32
N MET A 133 7.18 12.33 -2.32
CA MET A 133 7.40 13.61 -1.68
C MET A 133 8.79 13.71 -1.04
N SER A 134 9.18 12.70 -0.27
CA SER A 134 10.51 12.68 0.38
C SER A 134 11.64 12.66 -0.64
N THR A 135 11.45 11.93 -1.74
CA THR A 135 12.42 11.86 -2.84
C THR A 135 12.56 13.22 -3.54
N ILE A 136 11.44 13.86 -3.89
CA ILE A 136 11.42 15.18 -4.51
C ILE A 136 12.06 16.23 -3.59
N ALA A 137 11.74 16.20 -2.29
CA ALA A 137 12.33 17.10 -1.31
C ALA A 137 13.85 16.93 -1.18
N SER A 138 14.33 15.67 -1.17
CA SER A 138 15.77 15.37 -1.18
C SER A 138 16.45 15.92 -2.44
N ASN A 139 15.83 15.72 -3.61
CA ASN A 139 16.36 16.23 -4.87
C ASN A 139 16.40 17.77 -4.89
N LEU A 140 15.33 18.43 -4.43
CA LEU A 140 15.28 19.89 -4.37
C LEU A 140 16.32 20.46 -3.39
N SER A 141 16.51 19.83 -2.23
CA SER A 141 17.52 20.27 -1.24
C SER A 141 18.96 20.15 -1.75
N ASN A 142 19.21 19.26 -2.72
CA ASN A 142 20.54 19.03 -3.29
C ASN A 142 20.67 19.59 -4.71
N ALA A 143 19.63 20.24 -5.27
CA ALA A 143 19.60 20.68 -6.66
C ALA A 143 20.72 21.67 -7.00
N ASP A 144 21.04 22.58 -6.07
CA ASP A 144 22.09 23.58 -6.23
C ASP A 144 23.46 23.11 -5.73
N SER A 145 23.60 21.84 -5.34
CA SER A 145 24.89 21.30 -4.92
C SER A 145 25.88 21.29 -6.08
N ILE A 146 27.15 21.53 -5.78
CA ILE A 146 28.23 21.61 -6.77
C ILE A 146 29.39 20.73 -6.34
N ALA A 147 30.06 20.13 -7.32
CA ALA A 147 31.25 19.32 -7.10
C ALA A 147 32.33 19.64 -8.15
N GLY A 148 33.59 19.40 -7.78
CA GLY A 148 34.75 19.52 -8.68
C GLY A 148 35.03 18.27 -9.51
N SER A 149 34.21 17.23 -9.40
CA SER A 149 34.27 16.05 -10.27
C SER A 149 32.87 15.48 -10.49
N ALA A 150 32.69 14.80 -11.63
CA ALA A 150 31.43 14.16 -11.98
C ALA A 150 31.01 13.07 -10.97
N ASP A 151 31.97 12.37 -10.36
CA ASP A 151 31.70 11.27 -9.42
C ASP A 151 31.29 11.76 -8.02
N ALA A 152 31.69 12.98 -7.64
CA ALA A 152 31.40 13.55 -6.33
C ALA A 152 30.07 14.32 -6.27
N VAL A 153 29.41 14.51 -7.41
CA VAL A 153 28.15 15.27 -7.48
C VAL A 153 26.98 14.45 -6.91
N TYR A 154 25.99 15.13 -6.34
CA TYR A 154 24.75 14.47 -5.92
C TYR A 154 24.03 13.87 -7.13
N LYS A 155 23.61 12.61 -7.00
CA LYS A 155 22.80 11.93 -8.00
C LYS A 155 21.33 11.99 -7.57
N PRO A 156 20.43 12.49 -8.44
CA PRO A 156 19.00 12.54 -8.13
C PRO A 156 18.46 11.18 -7.73
N LEU A 157 17.55 11.14 -6.76
CA LEU A 157 16.86 9.93 -6.34
C LEU A 157 15.58 9.74 -7.17
N GLU A 158 15.29 8.49 -7.50
CA GLU A 158 14.12 8.06 -8.26
C GLU A 158 13.42 6.89 -7.54
N PRO A 159 12.16 7.04 -7.14
CA PRO A 159 11.41 5.96 -6.51
C PRO A 159 10.82 5.02 -7.57
N ILE A 160 11.17 3.74 -7.48
CA ILE A 160 10.63 2.68 -8.33
C ILE A 160 9.46 2.00 -7.61
N PHE A 161 8.28 2.11 -8.21
CA PHE A 161 7.08 1.45 -7.74
C PHE A 161 6.84 0.18 -8.54
N GLN A 162 6.36 -0.85 -7.86
CA GLN A 162 5.98 -2.11 -8.49
C GLN A 162 4.52 -2.43 -8.17
N ALA A 163 3.80 -2.86 -9.20
CA ALA A 163 2.52 -3.53 -9.06
C ALA A 163 2.75 -4.94 -8.51
N VAL A 164 2.17 -5.23 -7.35
CA VAL A 164 2.18 -6.55 -6.72
C VAL A 164 0.77 -7.09 -6.74
N THR A 165 0.56 -8.11 -7.59
CA THR A 165 -0.70 -8.84 -7.68
C THR A 165 -0.82 -9.83 -6.53
N SER A 166 -2.00 -9.92 -5.92
CA SER A 166 -2.28 -10.88 -4.86
C SER A 166 -2.25 -12.31 -5.40
N LYS A 167 -1.63 -13.23 -4.65
CA LYS A 167 -1.72 -14.67 -4.95
C LYS A 167 -3.13 -15.22 -4.72
N ALA A 168 -3.89 -14.63 -3.80
CA ALA A 168 -5.24 -15.08 -3.46
C ALA A 168 -6.29 -14.65 -4.50
N ASP A 169 -6.07 -13.54 -5.21
CA ASP A 169 -6.96 -13.07 -6.28
C ASP A 169 -6.14 -12.29 -7.32
N PRO A 170 -5.95 -12.85 -8.53
CA PRO A 170 -5.16 -12.24 -9.60
C PRO A 170 -5.69 -10.89 -10.09
N ASN A 171 -6.94 -10.51 -9.78
CA ASN A 171 -7.51 -9.21 -10.14
C ASN A 171 -7.06 -8.08 -9.19
N ILE A 172 -6.44 -8.45 -8.06
CA ILE A 172 -6.06 -7.49 -7.03
C ILE A 172 -4.61 -7.11 -7.24
N THR A 173 -4.39 -5.85 -7.59
CA THR A 173 -3.05 -5.29 -7.76
C THR A 173 -2.85 -4.16 -6.76
N SER A 174 -1.88 -4.34 -5.86
CA SER A 174 -1.42 -3.30 -4.94
C SER A 174 -0.16 -2.62 -5.46
N VAL A 175 0.10 -1.39 -5.03
CA VAL A 175 1.35 -0.69 -5.34
C VAL A 175 2.29 -0.79 -4.16
N GLN A 176 3.53 -1.20 -4.42
CA GLN A 176 4.60 -1.22 -3.42
C GLN A 176 5.80 -0.43 -3.90
N VAL A 177 6.58 0.08 -2.95
CA VAL A 177 7.89 0.67 -3.26
C VAL A 177 8.87 -0.48 -3.41
N LYS A 178 9.38 -0.68 -4.63
CA LYS A 178 10.41 -1.69 -4.89
C LYS A 178 11.75 -1.22 -4.33
N GLU A 179 12.14 0.00 -4.71
CA GLU A 179 13.40 0.62 -4.29
C GLU A 179 13.39 2.14 -4.55
N ILE A 180 14.32 2.85 -3.93
CA ILE A 180 14.67 4.23 -4.30
C ILE A 180 16.09 4.17 -4.84
N THR A 181 16.25 4.40 -6.15
CA THR A 181 17.55 4.31 -6.83
C THR A 181 18.11 5.70 -7.11
N GLN A 182 19.41 5.80 -7.32
CA GLN A 182 20.01 6.99 -7.91
C GLN A 182 19.80 6.99 -9.43
N SER A 183 19.61 8.17 -10.00
CA SER A 183 19.50 8.39 -11.44
C SER A 183 20.83 8.12 -12.13
N ASN A 184 20.76 7.56 -13.33
CA ASN A 184 21.91 7.35 -14.20
C ASN A 184 22.18 8.54 -15.12
N ALA A 185 21.45 9.65 -14.96
CA ALA A 185 21.64 10.86 -15.74
C ALA A 185 23.04 11.44 -15.53
N ALA A 186 23.65 11.92 -16.62
CA ALA A 186 24.96 12.55 -16.56
C ALA A 186 24.85 13.90 -15.83
N PRO A 187 25.82 14.24 -14.96
CA PRO A 187 25.87 15.56 -14.33
C PRO A 187 25.93 16.70 -15.35
N ILE A 188 25.30 17.83 -15.01
CA ILE A 188 25.40 19.05 -15.79
C ILE A 188 26.79 19.67 -15.56
N LYS A 189 27.58 19.78 -16.63
CA LYS A 189 28.91 20.39 -16.61
C LYS A 189 28.82 21.88 -16.95
N ARG A 190 29.37 22.76 -16.12
CA ARG A 190 29.38 24.21 -16.31
C ARG A 190 30.80 24.77 -16.20
N TYR A 191 31.18 25.66 -17.11
CA TYR A 191 32.51 26.28 -17.11
C TYR A 191 32.54 27.50 -16.19
N GLU A 192 33.29 27.41 -15.09
CA GLU A 192 33.48 28.46 -14.09
C GLU A 192 34.93 28.44 -13.54
N PRO A 193 35.93 28.89 -14.31
CA PRO A 193 37.36 28.73 -13.98
C PRO A 193 37.82 29.51 -12.75
N GLY A 194 37.05 30.48 -12.28
CA GLY A 194 37.32 31.22 -11.04
C GLY A 194 36.71 30.59 -9.78
N HIS A 195 35.98 29.49 -9.90
CA HIS A 195 35.28 28.86 -8.79
C HIS A 195 36.24 27.99 -7.95
N PRO A 196 36.22 28.08 -6.60
CA PRO A 196 37.16 27.33 -5.74
C PRO A 196 37.03 25.80 -5.84
N LEU A 197 35.87 25.32 -6.29
CA LEU A 197 35.60 23.89 -6.53
C LEU A 197 35.75 23.49 -8.01
N ALA A 198 36.24 24.36 -8.88
CA ALA A 198 36.44 24.00 -10.28
C ALA A 198 37.54 22.93 -10.42
N ASP A 199 37.37 22.03 -11.39
CA ASP A 199 38.41 21.08 -11.78
C ASP A 199 39.60 21.78 -12.45
N GLY A 200 40.65 21.01 -12.79
CA GLY A 200 41.85 21.55 -13.43
C GLY A 200 41.60 22.22 -14.79
N ASP A 201 40.46 21.93 -15.43
CA ASP A 201 40.02 22.51 -16.69
C ASP A 201 39.06 23.70 -16.49
N GLY A 202 38.76 24.07 -15.23
CA GLY A 202 37.89 25.20 -14.90
C GLY A 202 36.40 24.88 -14.90
N TYR A 203 36.00 23.61 -14.79
CA TYR A 203 34.59 23.21 -14.77
C TYR A 203 34.08 22.82 -13.37
N ILE A 204 32.81 23.08 -13.14
CA ILE A 204 32.03 22.57 -12.01
C ILE A 204 30.94 21.62 -12.50
N TYR A 205 30.52 20.71 -11.64
CA TYR A 205 29.49 19.71 -11.90
C TYR A 205 28.29 19.94 -10.99
N GLN A 206 27.09 19.90 -11.58
CA GLN A 206 25.81 20.05 -10.90
C GLN A 206 24.94 18.81 -11.13
N PRO A 207 24.04 18.46 -10.18
CA PRO A 207 23.05 17.42 -10.40
C PRO A 207 22.13 17.76 -11.56
N ASP A 208 21.66 16.73 -12.28
CA ASP A 208 20.57 16.86 -13.24
C ASP A 208 19.22 16.93 -12.52
N VAL A 209 18.98 18.05 -11.84
CA VAL A 209 17.72 18.35 -11.13
C VAL A 209 17.20 19.68 -11.62
N ASP A 210 16.03 19.68 -12.26
CA ASP A 210 15.28 20.91 -12.53
C ASP A 210 14.41 21.28 -11.31
N PRO A 211 14.74 22.34 -10.55
CA PRO A 211 13.97 22.73 -9.36
C PRO A 211 12.52 23.07 -9.70
N VAL A 212 12.25 23.64 -10.88
CA VAL A 212 10.91 24.04 -11.30
C VAL A 212 10.06 22.78 -11.51
N ALA A 213 10.59 21.80 -12.24
CA ALA A 213 9.92 20.51 -12.43
C ALA A 213 9.72 19.77 -11.10
N GLN A 214 10.72 19.77 -10.22
CA GLN A 214 10.59 19.15 -8.88
C GLN A 214 9.52 19.84 -8.04
N MET A 215 9.43 21.17 -8.04
CA MET A 215 8.38 21.89 -7.31
C MET A 215 6.98 21.61 -7.86
N VAL A 216 6.81 21.52 -9.19
CA VAL A 216 5.52 21.12 -9.79
C VAL A 216 5.12 19.71 -9.35
N ASN A 217 6.07 18.77 -9.38
CA ASN A 217 5.85 17.41 -8.89
C ASN A 217 5.53 17.38 -7.39
N LEU A 218 6.20 18.22 -6.59
CA LEU A 218 5.95 18.38 -5.15
C LEU A 218 4.51 18.84 -4.90
N ILE A 219 4.06 19.87 -5.62
CA ILE A 219 2.70 20.42 -5.47
C ILE A 219 1.66 19.36 -5.82
N SER A 220 1.83 18.66 -6.95
CA SER A 220 0.92 17.59 -7.37
C SER A 220 0.88 16.45 -6.34
N THR A 221 2.06 16.00 -5.90
CA THR A 221 2.20 14.95 -4.88
C THR A 221 1.58 15.37 -3.54
N SER A 222 1.75 16.63 -3.13
CA SER A 222 1.16 17.21 -1.92
C SER A 222 -0.36 17.12 -1.93
N ARG A 223 -0.98 17.56 -3.02
CA ARG A 223 -2.44 17.57 -3.16
C ARG A 223 -3.01 16.15 -3.12
N ASN A 224 -2.35 15.21 -3.80
CA ASN A 224 -2.77 13.81 -3.78
C ASN A 224 -2.62 13.18 -2.39
N TYR A 225 -1.52 13.47 -1.68
CA TYR A 225 -1.32 13.03 -0.30
C TYR A 225 -2.39 13.62 0.64
N GLN A 226 -2.67 14.92 0.52
CA GLN A 226 -3.69 15.60 1.32
C GLN A 226 -5.08 15.00 1.10
N ALA A 227 -5.47 14.79 -0.16
CA ALA A 227 -6.75 14.17 -0.50
C ALA A 227 -6.87 12.74 0.07
N GLY A 228 -5.79 11.96 0.04
CA GLY A 228 -5.76 10.63 0.65
C GLY A 228 -5.91 10.67 2.17
N VAL A 229 -5.18 11.55 2.85
CA VAL A 229 -5.30 11.75 4.30
C VAL A 229 -6.71 12.20 4.69
N GLU A 230 -7.33 13.09 3.93
CA GLU A 230 -8.70 13.54 4.15
C GLU A 230 -9.69 12.36 4.06
N MET A 231 -9.61 11.52 3.02
CA MET A 231 -10.44 10.32 2.91
C MET A 231 -10.27 9.38 4.10
N LEU A 232 -9.04 9.21 4.61
CA LEU A 232 -8.78 8.40 5.80
C LEU A 232 -9.45 9.00 7.05
N THR A 233 -9.41 10.32 7.21
CA THR A 233 -10.07 10.99 8.33
C THR A 233 -11.58 10.83 8.27
N THR A 234 -12.21 11.01 7.09
CA THR A 234 -13.64 10.76 6.91
C THR A 234 -14.00 9.31 7.19
N ALA A 235 -13.20 8.35 6.71
CA ALA A 235 -13.43 6.93 6.98
C ALA A 235 -13.36 6.61 8.48
N LYS A 236 -12.42 7.22 9.20
CA LYS A 236 -12.32 7.09 10.66
C LYS A 236 -13.55 7.66 11.37
N GLU A 237 -14.02 8.84 10.97
CA GLU A 237 -15.21 9.47 11.54
C GLU A 237 -16.47 8.62 11.34
N LEU A 238 -16.67 8.11 10.12
CA LEU A 238 -17.76 7.19 9.81
C LEU A 238 -17.67 5.90 10.64
N ALA A 239 -16.47 5.31 10.75
CA ALA A 239 -16.27 4.11 11.56
C ALA A 239 -16.61 4.35 13.04
N LEU A 240 -16.15 5.47 13.62
CA LEU A 240 -16.47 5.84 15.00
C LEU A 240 -17.98 6.08 15.19
N ALA A 241 -18.63 6.75 14.24
CA ALA A 241 -20.07 6.97 14.29
C ALA A 241 -20.83 5.63 14.33
N THR A 242 -20.46 4.64 13.50
CA THR A 242 -21.11 3.33 13.51
C THR A 242 -20.92 2.57 14.84
N LEU A 243 -19.74 2.70 15.48
CA LEU A 243 -19.50 2.09 16.79
C LEU A 243 -20.36 2.72 17.88
N THR A 244 -20.62 4.03 17.81
CA THR A 244 -21.48 4.73 18.77
C THR A 244 -22.97 4.47 18.58
N MET A 245 -23.42 4.13 17.36
CA MET A 245 -24.83 3.80 17.08
C MET A 245 -25.22 2.38 17.51
N GLY A 246 -24.24 1.49 17.75
CA GLY A 246 -24.48 0.12 18.21
C GLY A 246 -24.58 -0.04 19.74
N ARG A 247 -24.79 1.06 20.49
CA ARG A 247 -24.97 1.07 21.96
C ARG A 247 -26.37 1.48 22.35
#